data_AF-A0AB39XXZ2-F1
#
_entry.id   AF-A0AB39XXZ2-F1
#
_cell.length_a   1.000
_cell.length_b   1.000
_cell.length_c   1.000
_cell.angle_alpha   90.00
_cell.angle_beta   90.00
_cell.angle_gamma   90.00
#
_symmetry.space_group_name_H-M   'P 1'
#
loop_
_entity.id
_entity.type
_entity.pdbx_description
1 polymer ?
#
loop_
_entity_poly.entity_id
_entity_poly.type
_entity_poly.pdbx_seq_one_letter_code
_entity_poly.pdbx_strand_id
1 'polypeptide(L)'
;MAALAVGRPVKTVLTREQLSVVAGYRTPTIQRIRLGAETDGHLLAVSHVSFEQASLTGDHCEYPAAPTRTMYAAPNRETRHWQVRLHVPSPTWMRAPGECPGMFALESAMDELAVACSLDPVELRLRKDTANDPHSGRPFSTRNLAACLRLGAERFGWAERDRLACDTLVATLCALCEEG
;
A
#
# COMPACT_ATOMS: atom_id res chain seq x y z
N MET A 1 -4.52 17.21 -34.66
CA MET A 1 -3.75 18.17 -35.49
C MET A 1 -3.32 17.59 -36.84
N ALA A 2 -2.59 16.46 -36.90
CA ALA A 2 -2.09 15.92 -38.17
C ALA A 2 -3.19 15.70 -39.25
N ALA A 3 -4.30 15.02 -38.90
CA ALA A 3 -5.41 14.77 -39.83
C ALA A 3 -6.07 16.07 -40.34
N LEU A 4 -6.15 17.12 -39.50
CA LEU A 4 -6.68 18.43 -39.89
C LEU A 4 -5.75 19.14 -40.86
N ALA A 5 -4.44 19.09 -40.60
CA ALA A 5 -3.44 19.74 -41.45
C ALA A 5 -3.38 19.13 -42.86
N VAL A 6 -3.63 17.82 -43.00
CA VAL A 6 -3.54 17.10 -44.28
C VAL A 6 -4.89 16.83 -44.95
N GLY A 7 -6.01 17.15 -44.28
CA GLY A 7 -7.37 16.94 -44.80
C GLY A 7 -7.73 15.47 -45.10
N ARG A 8 -7.05 14.51 -44.48
CA ARG A 8 -7.18 13.06 -44.76
C ARG A 8 -7.08 12.23 -43.46
N PRO A 9 -7.65 11.01 -43.41
CA PRO A 9 -7.46 10.11 -42.29
C PRO A 9 -5.98 9.76 -42.06
N VAL A 10 -5.56 9.76 -40.79
CA VAL A 10 -4.18 9.41 -40.37
C VAL A 10 -4.24 8.25 -39.40
N LYS A 11 -3.41 7.23 -39.62
CA LYS A 11 -3.20 6.11 -38.69
C LYS A 11 -1.90 6.34 -37.94
N THR A 12 -1.98 6.42 -36.62
CA THR A 12 -0.81 6.49 -35.73
C THR A 12 -0.61 5.14 -35.06
N VAL A 13 0.58 4.58 -35.18
CA VAL A 13 0.97 3.33 -34.51
C VAL A 13 2.24 3.61 -33.73
N LEU A 14 2.23 3.27 -32.44
CA LEU A 14 3.41 3.39 -31.59
C LEU A 14 4.23 2.11 -31.65
N THR A 15 5.55 2.23 -31.70
CA THR A 15 6.45 1.09 -31.51
C THR A 15 6.45 0.67 -30.03
N ARG A 16 7.02 -0.51 -29.74
CA ARG A 16 7.14 -0.99 -28.36
C ARG A 16 7.98 -0.05 -27.50
N GLU A 17 9.05 0.51 -28.06
CA GLU A 17 9.92 1.47 -27.36
C GLU A 17 9.19 2.78 -27.06
N GLN A 18 8.34 3.25 -27.97
CA GLN A 18 7.58 4.48 -27.77
C GLN A 18 6.51 4.34 -26.69
N LEU A 19 5.92 3.15 -26.52
CA LEU A 19 4.87 2.93 -25.52
C LEU A 19 5.33 3.27 -24.10
N SER A 20 6.54 2.89 -23.71
CA SER A 20 7.04 3.12 -22.34
C SER A 20 7.15 4.60 -21.96
N VAL A 21 7.30 5.48 -22.95
CA VAL A 21 7.43 6.93 -22.74
C VAL A 21 6.10 7.65 -22.96
N VAL A 22 5.31 7.21 -23.94
CA VAL A 22 4.11 7.93 -24.39
C VAL A 22 2.83 7.45 -23.69
N ALA A 23 2.70 6.15 -23.43
CA ALA A 23 1.48 5.59 -22.83
C ALA A 23 1.43 5.76 -21.29
N GLY A 24 2.52 6.23 -20.68
CA GLY A 24 2.65 6.40 -19.24
C GLY A 24 3.03 5.12 -18.50
N TYR A 25 3.31 5.27 -17.22
CA TYR A 25 3.73 4.21 -16.30
C TYR A 25 3.20 4.53 -14.90
N ARG A 26 3.21 3.56 -13.97
CA ARG A 26 2.92 3.84 -12.57
C ARG A 26 4.08 4.58 -11.95
N THR A 27 3.79 5.67 -11.24
CA THR A 27 4.83 6.42 -10.52
C THR A 27 5.53 5.54 -9.47
N PRO A 28 6.87 5.53 -9.40
CA PRO A 28 7.58 4.95 -8.26
C PRO A 28 7.26 5.76 -7.00
N THR A 29 7.11 5.05 -5.88
CA THR A 29 6.76 5.64 -4.59
C THR A 29 7.80 5.26 -3.54
N ILE A 30 8.13 6.21 -2.66
CA ILE A 30 8.86 5.96 -1.42
C ILE A 30 7.86 6.17 -0.29
N GLN A 31 7.63 5.13 0.50
CA GLN A 31 6.61 5.13 1.54
C GLN A 31 7.27 4.89 2.89
N ARG A 32 7.00 5.77 3.85
CA ARG A 32 7.42 5.62 5.24
C ARG A 32 6.20 5.39 6.10
N ILE A 33 6.18 4.24 6.75
CA ILE A 33 5.11 3.85 7.66
C ILE A 33 5.66 3.76 9.08
N ARG A 34 4.89 4.26 10.04
CA ARG A 34 5.14 4.07 11.47
C ARG A 34 3.86 3.58 12.11
N LEU A 35 3.96 2.49 12.87
CA LEU A 35 2.86 1.90 13.62
C LEU A 35 3.19 2.02 15.11
N GLY A 36 2.26 2.56 15.88
CA GLY A 36 2.28 2.48 17.33
C GLY A 36 1.21 1.51 17.78
N ALA A 37 1.58 0.48 18.53
CA ALA A 37 0.66 -0.54 18.99
C ALA A 37 0.99 -1.00 20.42
N GLU A 38 -0.02 -1.57 21.09
CA GLU A 38 0.17 -2.32 22.33
C GLU A 38 0.72 -3.72 22.04
N THR A 39 1.21 -4.40 23.08
CA THR A 39 1.79 -5.76 22.98
C THR A 39 0.80 -6.81 22.49
N ASP A 40 -0.50 -6.57 22.63
CA ASP A 40 -1.57 -7.44 22.12
C ASP A 40 -1.91 -7.18 20.63
N GLY A 41 -1.17 -6.26 19.99
CA GLY A 41 -1.36 -5.83 18.62
C GLY A 41 -2.42 -4.73 18.45
N HIS A 42 -2.93 -4.10 19.51
CA HIS A 42 -3.85 -2.97 19.42
C HIS A 42 -3.18 -1.71 18.83
N LEU A 43 -3.59 -1.31 17.62
CA LEU A 43 -3.07 -0.12 16.95
C LEU A 43 -3.56 1.17 17.63
N LEU A 44 -2.62 1.89 18.23
CA LEU A 44 -2.84 3.22 18.83
C LEU A 44 -2.59 4.34 17.82
N ALA A 45 -1.63 4.15 16.91
CA ALA A 45 -1.27 5.15 15.92
C ALA A 45 -0.81 4.54 14.60
N VAL A 46 -1.15 5.20 13.49
CA VAL A 46 -0.53 4.94 12.18
C VAL A 46 -0.19 6.25 11.48
N SER A 47 1.07 6.36 11.06
CA SER A 47 1.54 7.44 10.18
C SER A 47 2.02 6.82 8.87
N HIS A 48 1.46 7.26 7.76
CA HIS A 48 1.86 6.86 6.43
C HIS A 48 2.18 8.10 5.60
N VAL A 49 3.48 8.35 5.40
CA VAL A 49 4.00 9.44 4.59
C VAL A 49 4.56 8.89 3.29
N SER A 50 4.08 9.38 2.17
CA SER A 50 4.49 8.94 0.84
C SER A 50 5.10 10.07 0.03
N PHE A 51 6.11 9.72 -0.75
CA PHE A 51 6.73 10.56 -1.77
C PHE A 51 6.55 9.87 -3.11
N GLU A 52 6.14 10.63 -4.11
CA GLU A 52 5.92 10.13 -5.46
C GLU A 52 6.46 11.14 -6.49
N GLN A 53 6.90 10.64 -7.63
CA GLN A 53 7.31 11.53 -8.71
C GLN A 53 6.10 11.97 -9.55
N ALA A 54 6.17 13.20 -10.04
CA ALA A 54 5.29 13.76 -11.06
C ALA A 54 6.15 14.29 -12.21
N SER A 55 5.58 14.38 -13.42
CA SER A 55 6.25 15.08 -14.51
C SER A 55 6.16 16.59 -14.31
N LEU A 56 6.99 17.36 -15.03
CA LEU A 56 6.91 18.82 -15.00
C LEU A 56 5.59 19.37 -15.54
N THR A 57 4.94 18.64 -16.45
CA THR A 57 3.77 19.08 -17.20
C THR A 57 2.47 18.42 -16.77
N GLY A 58 2.55 17.40 -15.90
CA GLY A 58 1.40 16.64 -15.40
C GLY A 58 1.19 16.85 -13.90
N ASP A 59 -0.04 16.62 -13.47
CA ASP A 59 -0.50 16.73 -12.08
C ASP A 59 -0.81 15.36 -11.44
N HIS A 60 -0.42 14.26 -12.10
CA HIS A 60 -0.68 12.89 -11.64
C HIS A 60 -0.20 12.66 -10.20
N CYS A 61 -1.12 12.21 -9.35
CA CYS A 61 -0.93 11.88 -7.94
C CYS A 61 -1.53 10.50 -7.68
N GLU A 62 -0.74 9.54 -7.22
CA GLU A 62 -1.15 8.14 -7.05
C GLU A 62 -1.91 7.92 -5.74
N TYR A 63 -1.72 8.78 -4.73
CA TYR A 63 -2.32 8.68 -3.40
C TYR A 63 -2.11 7.34 -2.65
N PRO A 64 -0.86 6.82 -2.52
CA PRO A 64 -0.63 5.48 -1.96
C PRO A 64 -0.96 5.34 -0.46
N ALA A 65 -0.96 6.42 0.33
CA ALA A 65 -1.40 6.39 1.73
C ALA A 65 -2.94 6.37 1.94
N ALA A 66 -3.75 6.46 0.88
CA ALA A 66 -5.21 6.41 0.99
C ALA A 66 -5.77 5.11 1.61
N PRO A 67 -5.28 3.90 1.28
CA PRO A 67 -5.81 2.64 1.82
C PRO A 67 -5.60 2.50 3.33
N THR A 68 -4.52 3.08 3.87
CA THR A 68 -4.26 3.15 5.32
C THR A 68 -5.41 3.82 6.05
N ARG A 69 -6.21 4.65 5.38
CA ARG A 69 -7.35 5.30 6.00
C ARG A 69 -8.53 4.36 6.28
N THR A 70 -8.64 3.26 5.55
CA THR A 70 -9.83 2.41 5.56
C THR A 70 -9.52 0.98 5.98
N MET A 71 -8.27 0.52 5.84
CA MET A 71 -7.94 -0.87 6.11
C MET A 71 -7.90 -1.22 7.60
N TYR A 72 -7.25 -0.40 8.42
CA TYR A 72 -7.07 -0.67 9.85
C TYR A 72 -7.48 0.54 10.68
N ALA A 73 -8.30 0.30 11.70
CA ALA A 73 -8.69 1.33 12.65
C ALA A 73 -7.53 1.64 13.61
N ALA A 74 -7.29 2.93 13.83
CA ALA A 74 -6.41 3.45 14.86
C ALA A 74 -6.95 4.82 15.30
N PRO A 75 -6.91 5.17 16.59
CA PRO A 75 -7.42 6.45 17.08
C PRO A 75 -6.58 7.64 16.58
N ASN A 76 -5.27 7.46 16.39
CA ASN A 76 -4.36 8.51 15.93
C ASN A 76 -3.85 8.20 14.52
N ARG A 77 -4.13 9.07 13.54
CA ARG A 77 -3.85 8.76 12.13
C ARG A 77 -3.27 9.95 11.39
N GLU A 78 -2.20 9.68 10.66
CA GLU A 78 -1.57 10.63 9.75
C GLU A 78 -1.38 9.98 8.37
N THR A 79 -1.83 10.67 7.32
CA THR A 79 -1.51 10.31 5.94
C THR A 79 -1.03 11.54 5.20
N ARG A 80 0.16 11.49 4.59
CA ARG A 80 0.72 12.59 3.79
C ARG A 80 1.20 12.08 2.44
N HIS A 81 1.04 12.93 1.44
CA HIS A 81 1.50 12.68 0.07
C HIS A 81 2.32 13.88 -0.39
N TRP A 82 3.52 13.61 -0.86
CA TRP A 82 4.43 14.62 -1.40
C TRP A 82 4.74 14.27 -2.85
N GLN A 83 4.43 15.20 -3.75
CA GLN A 83 4.78 15.07 -5.15
C GLN A 83 6.09 15.82 -5.44
N VAL A 84 7.02 15.13 -6.09
CA VAL A 84 8.28 15.70 -6.55
C VAL A 84 8.24 15.77 -8.08
N ARG A 85 8.27 17.00 -8.62
CA ARG A 85 8.26 17.21 -10.07
C ARG A 85 9.64 16.98 -10.66
N LEU A 86 9.74 16.08 -11.64
CA LEU A 86 10.98 15.65 -12.27
C LEU A 86 10.88 15.73 -13.80
N HIS A 87 12.03 15.72 -14.47
CA HIS A 87 12.17 15.65 -15.93
C HIS A 87 11.92 14.22 -16.44
N VAL A 88 10.73 13.69 -16.18
CA VAL A 88 10.30 12.34 -16.56
C VAL A 88 8.99 12.41 -17.34
N PRO A 89 8.64 11.38 -18.13
CA PRO A 89 7.34 11.31 -18.77
C PRO A 89 6.23 11.27 -17.72
N SER A 90 5.04 11.77 -18.07
CA SER A 90 3.89 11.79 -17.16
C SER A 90 3.50 10.38 -16.75
N PRO A 91 3.49 10.07 -15.44
CA PRO A 91 2.85 8.87 -14.94
C PRO A 91 1.35 8.87 -15.26
N THR A 92 0.73 7.70 -15.21
CA THR A 92 -0.71 7.54 -15.45
C THR A 92 -1.30 6.47 -14.55
N TRP A 93 -2.64 6.46 -14.47
CA TRP A 93 -3.39 5.49 -13.71
C TRP A 93 -3.17 4.06 -14.21
N MET A 94 -2.91 3.16 -13.27
CA MET A 94 -2.80 1.72 -13.51
C MET A 94 -3.73 0.94 -12.58
N ARG A 95 -3.90 -0.36 -12.83
CA ARG A 95 -4.80 -1.24 -12.06
C ARG A 95 -4.59 -1.05 -10.55
N ALA A 96 -5.68 -0.79 -9.81
CA ALA A 96 -5.64 -0.36 -8.40
C ALA A 96 -4.79 0.91 -8.18
N PRO A 97 -5.31 2.09 -8.60
CA PRO A 97 -4.70 3.40 -8.38
C PRO A 97 -4.45 3.70 -6.90
N GLY A 98 -3.19 3.87 -6.51
CA GLY A 98 -2.88 4.12 -5.09
C GLY A 98 -2.94 2.87 -4.22
N GLU A 99 -3.96 2.03 -4.33
CA GLU A 99 -4.06 0.84 -3.47
C GLU A 99 -2.94 -0.16 -3.75
N CYS A 100 -2.56 -0.37 -5.02
CA CYS A 100 -1.50 -1.33 -5.34
C CYS A 100 -0.17 -1.02 -4.62
N PRO A 101 0.43 0.18 -4.77
CA PRO A 101 1.64 0.53 -4.03
C PRO A 101 1.37 0.74 -2.53
N GLY A 102 0.22 1.31 -2.17
CA GLY A 102 -0.14 1.64 -0.79
C GLY A 102 -0.33 0.44 0.12
N MET A 103 -1.07 -0.55 -0.37
CA MET A 103 -1.33 -1.80 0.35
C MET A 103 -0.06 -2.60 0.55
N PHE A 104 0.85 -2.63 -0.43
CA PHE A 104 2.12 -3.32 -0.28
C PHE A 104 2.87 -2.82 0.96
N ALA A 105 3.09 -1.50 1.06
CA ALA A 105 3.83 -0.93 2.18
C ALA A 105 3.09 -1.14 3.52
N LEU A 106 1.76 -0.92 3.54
CA LEU A 106 0.96 -1.09 4.75
C LEU A 106 0.96 -2.53 5.26
N GLU A 107 0.76 -3.51 4.38
CA GLU A 107 0.68 -4.91 4.76
C GLU A 107 2.04 -5.46 5.18
N SER A 108 3.14 -5.01 4.56
CA SER A 108 4.50 -5.32 5.06
C SER A 108 4.71 -4.78 6.47
N ALA A 109 4.32 -3.55 6.76
CA ALA A 109 4.43 -3.00 8.11
C ALA A 109 3.55 -3.74 9.14
N MET A 110 2.37 -4.23 8.72
CA MET A 110 1.51 -5.04 9.58
C MET A 110 2.09 -6.43 9.85
N ASP A 111 2.80 -7.03 8.90
CA ASP A 111 3.53 -8.28 9.11
C ASP A 111 4.69 -8.08 10.08
N GLU A 112 5.48 -7.02 9.92
CA GLU A 112 6.53 -6.65 10.88
C GLU A 112 5.98 -6.41 12.28
N LEU A 113 4.82 -5.74 12.39
CA LEU A 113 4.12 -5.56 13.66
C LEU A 113 3.69 -6.88 14.29
N ALA A 114 3.15 -7.82 13.48
CA ALA A 114 2.75 -9.12 13.98
C ALA A 114 3.95 -9.86 14.58
N VAL A 115 5.11 -9.80 13.93
CA VAL A 115 6.35 -10.37 14.45
C VAL A 115 6.78 -9.69 15.75
N ALA A 116 6.80 -8.35 15.79
CA ALA A 116 7.20 -7.59 16.98
C ALA A 116 6.30 -7.87 18.20
N CYS A 117 5.01 -8.14 17.98
CA CYS A 117 4.06 -8.53 19.04
C CYS A 117 4.01 -10.05 19.28
N SER A 118 4.80 -10.85 18.56
CA SER A 118 4.73 -12.33 18.59
C SER A 118 3.32 -12.88 18.33
N LEU A 119 2.60 -12.25 17.40
CA LEU A 119 1.25 -12.62 16.98
C LEU A 119 1.29 -13.30 15.61
N ASP A 120 0.32 -14.18 15.39
CA ASP A 120 0.06 -14.69 14.04
C ASP A 120 -0.45 -13.53 13.14
N PRO A 121 0.13 -13.32 11.94
CA PRO A 121 -0.23 -12.18 11.09
C PRO A 121 -1.64 -12.29 10.50
N VAL A 122 -2.21 -13.49 10.35
CA VAL A 122 -3.60 -13.68 9.93
C VAL A 122 -4.53 -13.36 11.09
N GLU A 123 -4.21 -13.85 12.29
CA GLU A 123 -4.97 -13.56 13.51
C GLU A 123 -4.97 -12.06 13.84
N LEU A 124 -3.82 -11.38 13.70
CA LEU A 124 -3.75 -9.93 13.86
C LEU A 124 -4.75 -9.22 12.95
N ARG A 125 -4.81 -9.58 11.66
CA ARG A 125 -5.75 -8.99 10.70
C ARG A 125 -7.19 -9.32 11.01
N LEU A 126 -7.49 -10.54 11.46
CA LEU A 126 -8.83 -10.94 11.90
C LEU A 126 -9.29 -10.11 13.10
N ARG A 127 -8.40 -9.85 14.07
CA ARG A 127 -8.69 -8.98 15.23
C ARG A 127 -8.90 -7.52 14.84
N LYS A 128 -8.34 -7.08 13.71
CA LYS A 128 -8.50 -5.71 13.19
C LYS A 128 -9.60 -5.57 12.15
N ASP A 129 -10.33 -6.64 11.85
CA ASP A 129 -11.44 -6.54 10.93
C ASP A 129 -12.59 -5.73 11.54
N THR A 130 -13.13 -4.76 10.80
CA THR A 130 -14.18 -3.86 11.29
C THR A 130 -15.40 -3.87 10.36
N ALA A 131 -16.60 -3.77 10.94
CA ALA A 131 -17.83 -3.64 10.16
C ALA A 131 -18.00 -2.22 9.57
N ASN A 132 -17.33 -1.22 10.15
CA ASN A 132 -17.40 0.17 9.73
C ASN A 132 -16.07 0.61 9.11
N ASP A 133 -16.16 1.44 8.08
CA ASP A 133 -15.01 2.12 7.48
C ASP A 133 -14.37 3.05 8.52
N PRO A 134 -13.11 2.81 8.91
CA PRO A 134 -12.38 3.65 9.84
C PRO A 134 -12.24 5.10 9.38
N HIS A 135 -12.35 5.40 8.09
CA HIS A 135 -12.23 6.76 7.58
C HIS A 135 -13.54 7.56 7.69
N SER A 136 -14.64 7.02 7.16
CA SER A 136 -15.94 7.71 7.12
C SER A 136 -16.83 7.42 8.31
N GLY A 137 -16.53 6.38 9.11
CA GLY A 137 -17.37 5.87 10.19
C GLY A 137 -18.62 5.12 9.71
N ARG A 138 -18.85 5.04 8.39
CA ARG A 138 -20.03 4.39 7.82
C ARG A 138 -19.86 2.88 7.80
N PRO A 139 -20.94 2.09 7.96
CA PRO A 139 -20.87 0.65 7.77
C PRO A 139 -20.46 0.32 6.34
N PHE A 140 -19.61 -0.70 6.17
CA PHE A 140 -19.36 -1.28 4.85
C PHE A 140 -20.65 -1.90 4.31
N SER A 141 -20.95 -1.71 3.03
CA SER A 141 -22.12 -2.34 2.40
C SER A 141 -22.01 -3.87 2.45
N THR A 142 -20.82 -4.39 2.17
CA THR A 142 -20.44 -5.79 2.36
C THR A 142 -18.97 -5.86 2.71
N ARG A 143 -18.60 -6.78 3.60
CA ARG A 143 -17.20 -7.04 3.94
C ARG A 143 -17.04 -8.50 4.32
N ASN A 144 -16.22 -9.21 3.55
CA ASN A 144 -15.98 -10.64 3.73
C ASN A 144 -14.51 -10.96 3.98
N LEU A 145 -13.73 -9.97 4.43
CA LEU A 145 -12.29 -10.10 4.62
C LEU A 145 -11.96 -11.24 5.59
N ALA A 146 -12.61 -11.29 6.74
CA ALA A 146 -12.40 -12.36 7.71
C ALA A 146 -12.67 -13.77 7.14
N ALA A 147 -13.72 -13.96 6.35
CA ALA A 147 -13.99 -15.27 5.74
C ALA A 147 -12.93 -15.63 4.70
N CYS A 148 -12.51 -14.67 3.87
CA CYS A 148 -11.44 -14.88 2.89
C CYS A 148 -10.11 -15.25 3.56
N LEU A 149 -9.76 -14.58 4.66
CA LEU A 149 -8.55 -14.88 5.43
C LEU A 149 -8.59 -16.27 6.05
N ARG A 150 -9.72 -16.65 6.68
CA ARG A 150 -9.89 -18.00 7.25
C ARG A 150 -9.82 -19.09 6.18
N LEU A 151 -10.53 -18.89 5.06
CA LEU A 151 -10.51 -19.84 3.94
C LEU A 151 -9.13 -19.98 3.31
N GLY A 152 -8.41 -18.86 3.16
CA GLY A 152 -7.03 -18.86 2.70
C GLY A 152 -6.15 -19.65 3.66
N ALA A 153 -6.19 -19.33 4.95
CA ALA A 153 -5.41 -20.00 5.98
C ALA A 153 -5.66 -21.52 6.00
N GLU A 154 -6.91 -21.95 5.90
CA GLU A 154 -7.28 -23.37 5.79
C GLU A 154 -6.67 -24.02 4.54
N ARG A 155 -6.89 -23.43 3.35
CA ARG A 155 -6.43 -24.00 2.07
C ARG A 155 -4.92 -24.07 1.94
N PHE A 156 -4.21 -23.14 2.56
CA PHE A 156 -2.75 -23.11 2.55
C PHE A 156 -2.13 -23.94 3.69
N GLY A 157 -2.93 -24.61 4.53
CA GLY A 157 -2.41 -25.35 5.69
C GLY A 157 -1.67 -24.45 6.67
N TRP A 158 -2.11 -23.19 6.82
CA TRP A 158 -1.38 -22.13 7.53
C TRP A 158 -1.08 -22.46 9.00
N ALA A 159 -1.91 -23.30 9.62
CA ALA A 159 -1.74 -23.76 10.99
C ALA A 159 -0.55 -24.72 11.16
N GLU A 160 -0.16 -25.43 10.10
CA GLU A 160 0.90 -26.46 10.08
C GLU A 160 2.28 -25.88 9.72
N ARG A 161 2.36 -24.57 9.46
CA ARG A 161 3.63 -23.92 9.11
C ARG A 161 4.62 -23.93 10.26
N ASP A 162 5.90 -23.95 9.92
CA ASP A 162 6.96 -23.69 10.89
C ASP A 162 6.90 -22.22 11.35
N ARG A 163 6.70 -22.01 12.66
CA ARG A 163 6.58 -20.68 13.26
C ARG A 163 7.93 -20.07 13.67
N LEU A 164 9.01 -20.87 13.65
CA LEU A 164 10.26 -20.57 14.35
C LEU A 164 11.35 -19.88 13.51
N ALA A 165 11.08 -19.47 12.28
CA ALA A 165 12.09 -18.79 11.45
C ALA A 165 12.27 -17.29 11.75
N CYS A 166 11.47 -16.68 12.64
CA CYS A 166 11.42 -15.22 12.81
C CYS A 166 12.18 -14.67 14.03
N ASP A 167 12.45 -15.50 15.05
CA ASP A 167 13.05 -15.04 16.32
C ASP A 167 14.49 -14.53 16.16
N THR A 168 15.21 -14.97 15.13
CA THR A 168 16.63 -14.59 14.92
C THR A 168 16.80 -13.22 14.24
N LEU A 169 15.85 -12.79 13.41
CA LEU A 169 15.95 -11.54 12.64
C LEU A 169 15.50 -10.31 13.43
N VAL A 170 14.47 -10.44 14.27
CA VAL A 170 13.92 -9.29 15.02
C VAL A 170 14.70 -8.96 16.27
N ALA A 171 15.29 -9.94 16.95
CA ALA A 171 16.22 -9.67 18.05
C ALA A 171 17.41 -8.80 17.60
N THR A 172 17.88 -9.02 16.36
CA THR A 172 18.99 -8.24 15.79
C THR A 172 18.57 -6.81 15.42
N LEU A 173 17.32 -6.60 14.98
CA LEU A 173 16.83 -5.26 14.61
C LEU A 173 16.40 -4.42 15.83
N CYS A 174 15.83 -5.04 16.87
CA CYS A 174 15.51 -4.35 18.13
C CYS A 174 16.79 -3.89 18.86
N ALA A 175 17.83 -4.73 18.93
CA ALA A 175 19.10 -4.35 19.55
C ALA A 175 19.76 -3.14 18.87
N LEU A 176 19.62 -2.99 17.54
CA LEU A 176 20.15 -1.85 16.80
C LEU A 176 19.38 -0.54 17.02
N CYS A 177 18.14 -0.59 17.51
CA CYS A 177 17.36 0.60 17.86
C CYS A 177 17.59 1.08 19.31
N GLU A 178 18.10 0.22 20.20
CA GLU A 178 18.37 0.59 21.60
C GLU A 178 19.77 1.21 21.81
N GLU A 179 20.68 1.10 20.84
CA GLU A 179 22.03 1.69 20.90
C GLU A 179 22.17 3.06 20.18
N GLY A 180 21.06 3.74 19.86
CA GLY A 180 21.04 5.03 19.14
C GLY A 180 20.66 6.24 19.99
#